data_AF-B0N2I8-F1
#
_entry.id   AF-B0N2I8-F1
#
_cell.length_a   1.000
_cell.length_b   1.000
_cell.length_c   1.000
_cell.angle_alpha   90.00
_cell.angle_beta   90.00
_cell.angle_gamma   90.00
#
_symmetry.space_group_name_H-M   'P 1'
#
loop_
_entity.id
_entity.type
_entity.pdbx_description
1 polymer ?
#
loop_
_entity_poly.entity_id
_entity_poly.type
_entity_poly.pdbx_seq_one_letter_code
_entity_poly.pdbx_strand_id
1 'polypeptide(L)'
;MYCSNCNHEFKAASFAYKARQRCPECGTLMQIQFPSGMGFIPIIVAILPAVYMVSVLQFDLLVGLSVFILVYWPIEVIMNILLIYFDKYRLYEVDQ
;
A
#
# COMPACT_ATOMS: atom_id res chain seq x y z
N MET A 1 -6.79 -12.29 -12.51
CA MET A 1 -7.18 -10.86 -12.57
C MET A 1 -7.50 -10.54 -14.02
N TYR A 2 -8.51 -9.72 -14.29
CA TYR A 2 -8.93 -9.42 -15.67
C TYR A 2 -8.60 -7.98 -16.05
N CYS A 3 -8.12 -7.78 -17.28
CA CYS A 3 -7.98 -6.44 -17.86
C CYS A 3 -9.36 -5.90 -18.23
N SER A 4 -9.74 -4.70 -17.80
CA SER A 4 -11.03 -4.10 -18.16
C SER A 4 -11.18 -3.83 -19.67
N ASN A 5 -10.08 -3.54 -20.38
CA ASN A 5 -10.11 -3.32 -21.83
C ASN A 5 -10.21 -4.62 -22.67
N CYS A 6 -9.35 -5.62 -22.42
CA CYS A 6 -9.28 -6.84 -23.25
C CYS A 6 -9.85 -8.11 -22.60
N ASN A 7 -10.34 -8.06 -21.35
CA ASN A 7 -10.78 -9.21 -20.56
C ASN A 7 -9.74 -10.35 -20.43
N HIS A 8 -8.48 -10.12 -20.81
CA HIS A 8 -7.42 -11.11 -20.64
C HIS A 8 -7.12 -11.34 -19.16
N GLU A 9 -6.95 -12.61 -18.78
CA GLU A 9 -6.55 -12.97 -17.43
C GLU A 9 -5.03 -12.88 -17.27
N PHE A 10 -4.55 -12.04 -16.36
CA PHE A 10 -3.13 -11.93 -16.04
C PHE A 10 -2.88 -12.04 -14.53
N LYS A 11 -1.71 -12.54 -14.15
CA LYS A 11 -1.21 -12.51 -12.78
C LYS A 11 -0.41 -11.22 -12.60
N ALA A 12 -0.87 -10.32 -11.74
CA ALA A 12 -0.07 -9.18 -11.33
C ALA A 12 1.22 -9.63 -10.65
N ALA A 13 2.32 -8.93 -10.91
CA ALA A 13 3.51 -9.07 -10.09
C ALA A 13 3.19 -8.55 -8.67
N SER A 14 3.22 -9.43 -7.68
CA SER A 14 2.96 -9.12 -6.26
C SER A 14 3.90 -8.07 -5.68
N PHE A 15 5.08 -7.88 -6.29
CA PHE A 15 6.10 -6.91 -5.89
C PHE A 15 5.79 -5.46 -6.30
N ALA A 16 4.72 -5.25 -7.08
CA ALA A 16 4.38 -3.97 -7.69
C ALA A 16 3.12 -3.33 -7.09
N TYR A 17 2.98 -3.32 -5.76
CA TYR A 17 1.79 -2.80 -5.04
C TYR A 17 1.49 -1.30 -5.27
N LYS A 18 2.41 -0.56 -5.91
CA LYS A 18 2.21 0.80 -6.44
C LYS A 18 2.73 0.99 -7.87
N ALA A 19 3.24 -0.07 -8.52
CA ALA A 19 3.80 0.07 -9.86
C ALA A 19 2.69 -0.04 -10.90
N ARG A 20 2.77 0.80 -11.95
CA ARG A 20 1.91 0.67 -13.11
C ARG A 20 2.24 -0.65 -13.80
N GLN A 21 1.23 -1.49 -13.95
CA GLN A 21 1.34 -2.76 -14.63
C GLN A 21 0.81 -2.60 -16.05
N ARG A 22 1.53 -3.13 -17.02
CA ARG A 22 1.10 -3.08 -18.42
C ARG A 22 0.42 -4.40 -18.75
N CYS A 23 -0.79 -4.35 -19.31
CA CYS A 23 -1.42 -5.55 -19.82
C CYS A 23 -0.56 -6.11 -20.98
N PRO A 24 -0.18 -7.41 -20.98
CA PRO A 24 0.67 -7.98 -22.02
C PRO A 24 -0.02 -8.04 -23.39
N GLU A 25 -1.36 -8.03 -23.43
CA GLU A 25 -2.12 -8.21 -24.66
C GLU A 25 -2.53 -6.86 -25.29
N CYS A 26 -3.17 -5.97 -24.53
CA CYS A 26 -3.62 -4.67 -25.04
C CYS A 26 -2.70 -3.49 -24.68
N GLY A 27 -1.63 -3.72 -23.92
CA GLY A 27 -0.64 -2.68 -23.59
C GLY A 27 -1.14 -1.56 -22.67
N THR A 28 -2.36 -1.65 -22.15
CA THR A 28 -2.97 -0.65 -21.26
C THR A 28 -2.27 -0.61 -19.91
N LEU A 29 -2.13 0.58 -19.35
CA LEU A 29 -1.55 0.80 -18.03
C LEU A 29 -2.65 0.63 -16.98
N MET A 30 -2.42 -0.31 -16.08
CA MET A 30 -3.29 -0.63 -14.96
C MET A 30 -2.56 -0.30 -13.67
N GLN A 31 -3.27 0.20 -12.68
CA GLN A 31 -2.72 0.37 -11.34
C GLN A 31 -3.65 -0.26 -10.31
N ILE A 32 -3.03 -0.79 -9.25
CA ILE A 32 -3.73 -1.40 -8.12
C ILE A 32 -4.26 -0.27 -7.23
N GLN A 33 -5.58 -0.18 -7.08
CA GLN A 33 -6.24 0.67 -6.09
C GLN A 33 -6.69 -0.18 -4.91
N PHE A 34 -6.16 0.14 -3.74
CA PHE A 34 -6.68 -0.40 -2.49
C PHE A 34 -7.97 0.35 -2.10
N PRO A 35 -8.92 -0.31 -1.43
CA PRO A 35 -10.14 0.31 -0.96
C PRO A 35 -9.85 1.55 -0.08
N SER A 36 -10.62 2.63 -0.31
CA SER A 36 -10.57 3.84 0.49
C SER A 36 -10.88 3.52 1.96
N GLY A 37 -9.99 3.93 2.88
CA GLY A 37 -10.14 3.68 4.31
C GLY A 37 -9.11 2.72 4.91
N MET A 38 -8.59 1.75 4.15
CA MET A 38 -7.59 0.82 4.70
C MET A 38 -6.19 1.43 4.85
N GLY A 39 -5.88 2.48 4.09
CA GLY A 39 -4.62 3.23 4.22
C GLY A 39 -4.41 3.94 5.56
N PHE A 40 -5.45 4.08 6.39
CA PHE A 40 -5.36 4.74 7.70
C PHE A 40 -4.89 3.80 8.83
N ILE A 41 -5.04 2.48 8.66
CA ILE A 41 -4.69 1.49 9.69
C ILE A 41 -3.19 1.55 10.05
N PRO A 42 -2.25 1.57 9.08
CA PRO A 42 -0.82 1.66 9.38
C PRO A 42 -0.46 2.95 10.13
N ILE A 43 -1.15 4.05 9.81
CA ILE A 43 -0.93 5.36 10.43
C ILE A 43 -1.29 5.30 11.92
N ILE A 44 -2.48 4.80 12.26
CA ILE A 44 -2.95 4.70 13.65
C ILE A 44 -2.00 3.82 14.47
N VAL A 45 -1.62 2.65 13.92
CA VAL A 45 -0.72 1.71 14.60
C VAL A 45 0.67 2.32 14.81
N ALA A 46 1.18 3.10 13.87
CA ALA A 46 2.50 3.73 13.97
C ALA A 46 2.52 4.98 14.87
N ILE A 47 1.40 5.69 15.03
CA ILE A 47 1.30 6.86 15.92
C ILE A 47 1.45 6.47 17.39
N LEU A 48 0.85 5.36 17.82
CA LEU A 48 0.91 4.90 19.22
C LEU A 48 2.34 4.80 19.78
N PRO A 49 3.28 4.06 19.15
CA PRO A 49 4.65 3.97 19.64
C PRO A 49 5.40 5.30 19.50
N ALA A 50 5.15 6.09 18.46
CA ALA A 50 5.78 7.39 18.27
C ALA A 50 5.39 8.39 19.38
N VAL A 51 4.09 8.46 19.70
CA VAL A 51 3.57 9.31 20.79
C VAL A 51 4.09 8.81 22.13
N TYR A 52 4.17 7.49 22.35
CA TYR A 52 4.71 6.94 23.59
C TYR A 52 6.18 7.35 23.82
N MET A 53 7.01 7.29 22.77
CA MET A 53 8.42 7.72 22.84
C MET A 53 8.57 9.19 23.23
N VAL A 54 7.72 10.07 22.70
CA VAL A 54 7.78 11.51 22.95
C VAL A 54 7.15 11.88 24.30
N SER A 55 6.01 11.28 24.65
CA SER A 55 5.23 11.69 25.83
C SER A 55 5.66 10.98 27.12
N VAL A 56 5.96 9.68 27.07
CA VAL A 56 6.28 8.88 28.27
C VAL A 56 7.78 8.80 28.49
N LEU A 57 8.54 8.51 27.43
CA LEU A 57 9.99 8.36 27.52
C LEU A 57 10.74 9.69 27.35
N GLN A 58 10.03 10.78 27.07
CA GLN A 58 10.56 12.14 26.94
C GLN A 58 11.71 12.27 25.92
N PHE A 59 11.69 11.44 24.86
CA PHE A 59 12.61 11.63 23.75
C PHE A 59 12.23 12.85 22.91
N ASP A 60 13.22 13.36 22.16
CA ASP A 60 13.00 14.45 21.22
C ASP A 60 12.00 14.05 20.13
N LEU A 61 11.29 15.03 19.59
CA LEU A 61 10.32 14.88 18.51
C LEU A 61 10.94 14.19 17.29
N LEU A 62 12.22 14.45 17.01
CA LEU A 62 12.96 13.84 15.91
C LEU A 62 13.05 12.30 16.06
N VAL A 63 13.21 11.81 17.29
CA VAL A 63 13.23 10.38 17.61
C VAL A 63 11.82 9.79 17.47
N GLY A 64 10.79 10.52 17.90
CA GLY A 64 9.41 10.10 17.69
C GLY A 64 9.06 9.94 16.20
N LEU A 65 9.48 10.90 15.36
CA LEU A 65 9.28 10.87 13.91
C LEU A 65 10.04 9.73 13.23
N SER A 66 11.27 9.45 13.65
CA SER A 66 12.04 8.33 13.08
C SER A 66 11.39 6.99 13.41
N VAL A 67 10.93 6.80 14.66
CA VAL A 67 10.17 5.61 15.07
C VAL A 67 8.87 5.49 14.28
N PHE A 68 8.15 6.61 14.08
CA PHE A 68 6.94 6.61 13.26
C PHE A 68 7.23 6.09 11.85
N ILE A 69 8.24 6.61 11.15
CA ILE A 69 8.59 6.18 9.79
C ILE A 69 8.99 4.70 9.75
N LEU A 70 9.82 4.26 10.72
CA LEU A 70 10.33 2.90 10.80
C LEU A 70 9.23 1.87 11.08
N VAL A 71 8.18 2.25 11.82
CA VAL A 71 7.04 1.36 12.12
C VAL A 71 5.97 1.44 11.03
N TYR A 72 5.68 2.63 10.53
CA TYR A 72 4.65 2.86 9.52
C TYR A 72 4.93 2.11 8.22
N TRP A 73 6.14 2.25 7.67
CA TRP A 73 6.48 1.69 6.37
C TRP A 73 6.32 0.16 6.28
N PRO A 74 6.90 -0.67 7.16
CA PRO A 74 6.75 -2.12 7.07
C PRO A 74 5.28 -2.56 7.25
N ILE A 75 4.51 -1.88 8.10
CA ILE A 75 3.08 -2.19 8.28
C ILE A 75 2.30 -1.85 7.00
N GLU A 76 2.57 -0.71 6.37
CA GLU A 76 1.95 -0.33 5.09
C GLU A 76 2.25 -1.40 4.02
N VAL A 77 3.50 -1.83 3.90
CA VAL A 77 3.94 -2.84 2.92
C VAL A 77 3.25 -4.18 3.17
N ILE A 78 3.28 -4.68 4.41
CA ILE A 78 2.67 -5.98 4.77
C ILE A 78 1.17 -5.95 4.52
N MET A 79 0.49 -4.88 4.94
CA MET A 79 -0.96 -4.74 4.75
C MET A 79 -1.31 -4.72 3.25
N ASN A 80 -0.55 -3.98 2.43
CA ASN A 80 -0.77 -3.95 0.99
C ASN A 80 -0.55 -5.34 0.34
N ILE A 81 0.49 -6.07 0.76
CA ILE A 81 0.75 -7.45 0.28
C ILE A 81 -0.39 -8.38 0.67
N LEU A 82 -0.89 -8.30 1.91
CA LEU A 82 -2.04 -9.10 2.37
C LEU A 82 -3.30 -8.79 1.56
N LEU A 83 -3.56 -7.52 1.26
CA LEU A 83 -4.71 -7.13 0.45
C LEU A 83 -4.60 -7.66 -0.98
N ILE A 84 -3.40 -7.69 -1.56
CA ILE A 84 -3.15 -8.33 -2.85
C ILE A 84 -3.38 -9.84 -2.76
N TYR A 85 -2.89 -10.49 -1.70
CA TYR A 85 -3.04 -11.92 -1.50
C TYR A 85 -4.51 -12.35 -1.36
N PHE A 86 -5.33 -11.57 -0.65
CA PHE A 86 -6.75 -11.84 -0.47
C PHE A 86 -7.65 -11.33 -1.62
N ASP A 87 -7.06 -10.89 -2.73
CA ASP A 87 -7.76 -10.34 -3.91
C ASP A 87 -8.70 -9.16 -3.56
N LYS A 88 -8.33 -8.39 -2.53
CA LYS A 88 -9.10 -7.25 -1.97
C LYS A 88 -8.62 -5.92 -2.52
N TYR A 89 -8.45 -5.81 -3.83
CA TYR A 89 -8.06 -4.59 -4.53
C TYR A 89 -8.82 -4.46 -5.85
N ARG A 90 -8.94 -3.23 -6.37
CA ARG A 90 -9.50 -2.98 -7.71
C ARG A 90 -8.39 -2.55 -8.64
N LEU A 91 -8.46 -3.00 -9.89
CA LEU A 91 -7.63 -2.47 -10.97
C LEU A 91 -8.38 -1.32 -11.62
N TYR A 92 -7.68 -0.22 -11.84
CA TYR A 92 -8.17 0.89 -12.65
C TYR A 92 -7.21 1.14 -13.80
N GLU A 93 -7.80 1.48 -14.93
CA GLU A 93 -7.05 2.01 -16.06
C GLU A 93 -6.49 3.37 -15.67
N VAL A 94 -5.19 3.53 -15.85
CA VAL A 94 -4.53 4.82 -15.71
C VAL A 94 -4.49 5.41 -17.11
N ASP A 95 -5.44 6.31 -17.39
CA ASP A 95 -5.34 7.17 -18.56
C ASP A 95 -4.04 7.98 -18.46
N GLN A 96 -3.29 7.95 -19.55
CA GLN A 96 -1.89 8.35 -19.62
C GLN A 96 -1.70 9.86 -19.52
#